data_AF-A0AB39WXT5-F1
#
_entry.id   AF-A0AB39WXT5-F1
#
_cell.length_a   1.000
_cell.length_b   1.000
_cell.length_c   1.000
_cell.angle_alpha   90.00
_cell.angle_beta   90.00
_cell.angle_gamma   90.00
#
_symmetry.space_group_name_H-M   'P 1'
#
loop_
_entity.id
_entity.type
_entity.pdbx_description
1 polymer ?
#
loop_
_entity_poly.entity_id
_entity_poly.type
_entity_poly.pdbx_seq_one_letter_code
_entity_poly.pdbx_strand_id
1 'polypeptide(L)'
;MFNGILKKVLFVLVVVVIFQNWGKIERVLNPSGVVSEQTRASARVVLYSTEWCGYCKATRRFLDEKGIPFKEFDIDKDASARQAYEALGGRGIPILDVNGTLIRDFKPDAILAALK
;
A
#
# COMPACT_ATOMS: atom_id res chain seq x y z
N MET A 1 -10.25 -20.23 -47.67
CA MET A 1 -10.36 -18.79 -47.35
C MET A 1 -11.05 -18.47 -46.01
N PHE A 2 -11.94 -19.31 -45.48
CA PHE A 2 -12.72 -19.01 -44.25
C PHE A 2 -11.93 -18.97 -42.93
N ASN A 3 -10.88 -19.80 -42.75
CA ASN A 3 -10.08 -19.82 -41.52
C ASN A 3 -9.40 -18.48 -41.18
N GLY A 4 -9.04 -17.68 -42.20
CA GLY A 4 -8.43 -16.36 -41.99
C GLY A 4 -9.42 -15.31 -41.49
N ILE A 5 -10.68 -15.39 -41.93
CA ILE A 5 -11.74 -14.45 -41.53
C ILE A 5 -12.17 -14.74 -40.09
N LEU A 6 -12.36 -16.01 -39.73
CA LEU A 6 -12.72 -16.40 -38.36
C LEU A 6 -11.63 -16.00 -37.35
N LYS A 7 -10.35 -16.18 -37.70
CA LYS A 7 -9.22 -15.78 -36.85
C LYS A 7 -9.15 -14.25 -36.66
N LYS A 8 -9.46 -13.48 -37.71
CA LYS A 8 -9.55 -12.02 -37.64
C LYS A 8 -10.73 -11.55 -36.79
N VAL A 9 -11.90 -12.16 -36.94
CA VAL A 9 -13.08 -11.85 -36.11
C VAL A 9 -12.81 -12.17 -34.64
N LEU A 10 -12.21 -13.33 -34.35
CA LEU A 10 -11.83 -13.72 -32.98
C LEU A 10 -10.81 -12.74 -32.40
N PHE A 11 -9.82 -12.32 -33.18
CA PHE A 11 -8.81 -11.34 -32.74
C PHE A 11 -9.45 -9.98 -32.44
N VAL A 12 -10.33 -9.48 -33.32
CA VAL A 12 -11.06 -8.24 -33.10
C VAL A 12 -11.93 -8.32 -31.85
N LEU A 13 -12.64 -9.44 -31.64
CA LEU A 13 -13.45 -9.63 -30.42
C LEU A 13 -12.58 -9.63 -29.15
N VAL A 14 -11.43 -10.29 -29.17
CA VAL A 14 -10.49 -10.30 -28.03
C VAL A 14 -9.96 -8.89 -27.77
N VAL A 15 -9.52 -8.17 -28.81
CA VAL A 15 -9.04 -6.78 -28.68
C VAL A 15 -10.14 -5.87 -28.16
N VAL A 16 -11.36 -6.01 -28.66
CA VAL A 16 -12.53 -5.24 -28.21
C VAL A 16 -12.86 -5.55 -26.75
N VAL A 17 -12.82 -6.81 -26.31
CA VAL A 17 -13.04 -7.18 -24.91
C VAL A 17 -11.95 -6.61 -24.01
N ILE A 18 -10.69 -6.65 -24.45
CA ILE A 18 -9.56 -6.03 -23.73
C ILE A 18 -9.76 -4.51 -23.62
N PHE A 19 -10.15 -3.85 -24.71
CA PHE A 19 -10.42 -2.41 -24.72
C PHE A 19 -11.63 -2.02 -23.86
N GLN A 20 -12.75 -2.74 -23.98
CA GLN A 20 -13.96 -2.48 -23.20
C GLN A 20 -13.76 -2.72 -21.70
N ASN A 21 -12.81 -3.55 -21.32
CA ASN A 21 -12.55 -3.92 -19.94
C ASN A 21 -11.18 -3.42 -19.42
N TRP A 22 -10.56 -2.47 -20.13
CA TRP A 22 -9.22 -1.95 -19.85
C TRP A 22 -9.06 -1.44 -18.41
N GLY A 23 -10.09 -0.74 -17.90
CA GLY A 23 -10.09 -0.25 -16.53
C GLY A 23 -10.09 -1.33 -15.44
N LYS A 24 -10.45 -2.59 -15.72
CA LYS A 24 -10.24 -3.71 -14.77
C LYS A 24 -8.83 -4.29 -14.86
N ILE A 25 -8.25 -4.29 -16.07
CA ILE A 25 -6.90 -4.79 -16.32
C ILE A 25 -5.86 -3.89 -15.65
N GLU A 26 -6.02 -2.57 -15.74
CA GLU A 26 -5.13 -1.61 -15.06
C GLU A 26 -5.11 -1.78 -13.54
N ARG A 27 -6.26 -2.10 -12.91
CA ARG A 27 -6.34 -2.28 -11.45
C ARG A 27 -5.57 -3.50 -10.93
N VAL A 28 -5.47 -4.55 -11.74
CA VAL A 28 -4.69 -5.74 -11.39
C VAL A 28 -3.19 -5.46 -11.52
N LEU A 29 -2.80 -4.60 -12.46
CA LEU A 29 -1.40 -4.29 -12.76
C LEU A 29 -0.82 -3.14 -11.92
N ASN A 30 -1.65 -2.22 -11.39
CA ASN A 30 -1.18 -1.11 -10.56
C ASN A 30 -2.10 -0.85 -9.34
N PRO A 31 -1.95 -1.63 -8.26
CA PRO A 31 -2.75 -1.47 -7.05
C PRO A 31 -2.50 -0.14 -6.31
N SER A 32 -1.39 0.56 -6.56
CA SER A 32 -1.20 1.92 -6.02
C SER A 32 -2.06 2.96 -6.73
N GLY A 33 -2.38 2.79 -8.01
CA GLY A 33 -3.17 3.76 -8.80
C GLY A 33 -4.63 3.90 -8.38
N VAL A 34 -5.15 3.00 -7.52
CA VAL A 34 -6.55 3.04 -7.04
C VAL A 34 -6.75 3.79 -5.73
N VAL A 35 -5.68 4.10 -4.99
CA VAL A 35 -5.78 4.98 -3.83
C VAL A 35 -5.61 6.40 -4.35
N SER A 36 -6.68 7.19 -4.31
CA SER A 36 -6.64 8.58 -4.77
C SER A 36 -5.57 9.35 -3.99
N GLU A 37 -4.89 10.29 -4.63
CA GLU A 37 -3.86 11.11 -3.99
C GLU A 37 -4.41 11.82 -2.74
N GLN A 38 -5.67 12.26 -2.81
CA GLN A 38 -6.38 12.87 -1.69
C GLN A 38 -6.60 11.90 -0.52
N THR A 39 -6.85 10.62 -0.80
CA THR A 39 -6.98 9.57 0.22
C THR A 39 -5.65 9.33 0.93
N ARG A 40 -4.52 9.34 0.21
CA ARG A 40 -3.20 9.19 0.84
C ARG A 40 -2.85 10.38 1.72
N ALA A 41 -3.13 11.59 1.25
CA ALA A 41 -2.80 12.82 1.95
C ALA A 41 -3.63 13.06 3.22
N SER A 42 -4.85 12.51 3.28
CA SER A 42 -5.75 12.65 4.44
C SER A 42 -5.70 11.48 5.43
N ALA A 43 -5.05 10.37 5.05
CA ALA A 43 -4.92 9.21 5.92
C ALA A 43 -4.09 9.53 7.17
N ARG A 44 -4.57 9.10 8.32
CA ARG A 44 -3.80 9.14 9.57
C ARG A 44 -2.88 7.93 9.60
N VAL A 45 -1.59 8.15 9.40
CA VAL A 45 -0.56 7.11 9.52
C VAL A 45 0.37 7.43 10.68
N VAL A 46 0.50 6.49 11.61
CA VAL A 46 1.46 6.54 12.71
C VAL A 46 2.40 5.34 12.60
N LEU A 47 3.70 5.59 12.60
CA LEU A 47 4.75 4.59 12.53
C LEU A 47 5.50 4.53 13.86
N TYR A 48 5.46 3.38 14.53
CA TYR A 48 6.31 3.06 15.68
C TYR A 48 7.55 2.30 15.18
N SER A 49 8.72 2.85 15.43
CA SER A 49 9.97 2.40 14.81
C SER A 49 11.19 2.58 15.71
N THR A 50 12.36 2.22 15.18
CA THR A 50 13.66 2.62 15.70
C THR A 50 14.58 3.05 14.54
N GLU A 51 15.63 3.79 14.84
CA GLU A 51 16.62 4.22 13.85
C GLU A 51 17.44 3.08 13.23
N TRP A 52 17.80 2.07 14.02
CA TRP A 52 18.70 0.99 13.59
C TRP A 52 17.99 -0.11 12.79
N CYS A 53 16.66 -0.21 12.87
CA CYS A 53 15.91 -1.29 12.23
C CYS A 53 15.81 -1.12 10.70
N GLY A 54 16.27 -2.13 9.96
CA GLY A 54 16.21 -2.15 8.49
C GLY A 54 14.78 -2.11 7.93
N TYR A 55 13.84 -2.85 8.53
CA TYR A 55 12.43 -2.84 8.10
C TYR A 55 11.73 -1.52 8.39
N CYS A 56 12.10 -0.82 9.47
CA CYS A 56 11.64 0.54 9.73
C CYS A 56 12.14 1.51 8.65
N LYS A 57 13.41 1.40 8.24
CA LYS A 57 13.95 2.19 7.11
C LYS A 57 13.22 1.91 5.81
N ALA A 58 12.94 0.63 5.50
CA ALA A 58 12.18 0.25 4.32
C ALA A 58 10.75 0.83 4.34
N THR A 59 10.12 0.84 5.52
CA THR A 59 8.77 1.40 5.70
C THR A 59 8.75 2.92 5.48
N ARG A 60 9.69 3.67 6.08
CA ARG A 60 9.84 5.12 5.86
C ARG A 60 9.95 5.42 4.37
N ARG A 61 10.90 4.76 3.70
CA ARG A 61 11.14 4.93 2.27
C ARG A 61 9.89 4.64 1.43
N PHE A 62 9.17 3.57 1.75
CA PHE A 62 7.94 3.22 1.05
C PHE A 62 6.86 4.28 1.20
N LEU A 63 6.65 4.80 2.43
CA LEU A 63 5.67 5.85 2.68
C LEU A 63 6.04 7.14 1.94
N ASP A 64 7.33 7.52 1.96
CA ASP A 64 7.86 8.67 1.23
C ASP A 64 7.68 8.52 -0.29
N GLU A 65 8.06 7.37 -0.86
CA GLU A 65 7.92 7.07 -2.30
C GLU A 65 6.45 7.07 -2.78
N LYS A 66 5.50 6.77 -1.88
CA LYS A 66 4.06 6.80 -2.17
C LYS A 66 3.38 8.11 -1.83
N GLY A 67 4.12 9.09 -1.30
CA GLY A 67 3.57 10.38 -0.88
C GLY A 67 2.55 10.26 0.24
N ILE A 68 2.70 9.27 1.13
CA ILE A 68 1.81 9.05 2.27
C ILE A 68 2.39 9.79 3.48
N PRO A 69 1.76 10.88 3.96
CA PRO A 69 2.21 11.57 5.16
C PRO A 69 2.06 10.66 6.38
N PHE A 70 3.07 10.64 7.26
CA PHE A 70 3.02 9.85 8.48
C PHE A 70 3.69 10.57 9.65
N LYS A 71 3.26 10.22 10.86
CA LYS A 71 3.96 10.59 12.09
C LYS A 71 4.81 9.41 12.57
N GLU A 72 6.09 9.64 12.79
CA GLU A 72 6.98 8.62 13.32
C GLU A 72 7.24 8.83 14.82
N PHE A 73 7.28 7.72 15.54
CA PHE A 73 7.63 7.66 16.95
C PHE A 73 8.74 6.61 17.16
N ASP A 74 9.92 7.08 17.53
CA ASP A 74 11.03 6.20 17.88
C ASP A 74 10.85 5.69 19.32
N ILE A 75 10.62 4.38 19.45
CA ILE A 75 10.32 3.75 20.75
C ILE A 75 11.56 3.60 21.64
N ASP A 76 12.77 3.79 21.12
CA ASP A 76 14.01 3.80 21.91
C ASP A 76 14.31 5.20 22.47
N LYS A 77 13.79 6.25 21.84
CA LYS A 77 14.09 7.65 22.22
C LYS A 77 12.97 8.35 22.99
N ASP A 78 11.73 7.88 22.86
CA ASP A 78 10.56 8.48 23.49
C ASP A 78 9.84 7.47 24.38
N ALA A 79 9.79 7.76 25.69
CA ALA A 79 9.13 6.90 26.67
C ALA A 79 7.61 6.83 26.46
N SER A 80 6.98 7.91 25.98
CA SER A 80 5.56 7.93 25.64
C SER A 80 5.27 7.10 24.39
N ALA A 81 6.18 7.15 23.41
CA ALA A 81 6.14 6.28 22.24
C ALA A 81 6.26 4.81 22.62
N ARG A 82 7.20 4.48 23.53
CA ARG A 82 7.35 3.13 24.07
C ARG A 82 6.06 2.67 24.75
N GLN A 83 5.46 3.48 25.62
CA GLN A 83 4.21 3.13 26.30
C GLN A 83 3.07 2.89 25.31
N ALA A 84 2.91 3.75 24.31
CA ALA A 84 1.92 3.56 23.26
C ALA A 84 2.17 2.27 22.45
N TYR A 85 3.42 1.98 22.10
CA TYR A 85 3.81 0.73 21.46
C TYR A 85 3.46 -0.51 22.29
N GLU A 86 3.72 -0.48 23.60
CA GLU A 86 3.36 -1.57 24.51
C GLU A 86 1.83 -1.74 24.61
N ALA A 87 1.08 -0.63 24.68
CA ALA A 87 -0.39 -0.66 24.69
C ALA A 87 -0.99 -1.28 23.41
N LEU A 88 -0.26 -1.20 22.29
CA LEU A 88 -0.60 -1.86 21.03
C LEU A 88 -0.16 -3.34 20.98
N GLY A 89 0.35 -3.90 22.08
CA GLY A 89 0.82 -5.28 22.17
C GLY A 89 2.15 -5.50 21.45
N GLY A 90 3.13 -4.64 21.73
CA GLY A 90 4.45 -4.64 21.11
C GLY A 90 5.17 -5.99 21.15
N ARG A 91 5.45 -6.56 19.97
CA ARG A 91 6.21 -7.83 19.81
C ARG A 91 7.21 -7.80 18.65
N GLY A 92 7.46 -6.62 18.10
CA GLY A 92 8.26 -6.42 16.90
C GLY A 92 8.01 -5.05 16.30
N ILE A 93 8.94 -4.59 15.46
CA ILE A 93 8.88 -3.32 14.74
C ILE A 93 9.17 -3.58 13.25
N PRO A 94 8.62 -2.78 12.32
CA PRO A 94 7.73 -1.65 12.56
C PRO A 94 6.30 -2.07 12.96
N ILE A 95 5.62 -1.19 13.70
CA ILE A 95 4.16 -1.23 13.88
C ILE A 95 3.59 0.04 13.28
N LEU A 96 2.57 -0.09 12.44
CA LEU A 96 1.84 1.04 11.87
C LEU A 96 0.40 1.04 12.34
N ASP A 97 -0.11 2.21 12.71
CA ASP A 97 -1.54 2.47 12.81
C ASP A 97 -1.95 3.32 11.59
N VAL A 98 -2.74 2.72 10.70
CA VAL A 98 -3.27 3.35 9.48
C VAL A 98 -4.78 3.46 9.63
N ASN A 99 -5.29 4.67 9.89
CA ASN A 99 -6.72 4.93 10.11
C ASN A 99 -7.38 4.00 11.16
N GLY A 100 -6.65 3.61 12.22
CA GLY A 100 -7.12 2.68 13.25
C GLY A 100 -6.82 1.21 12.94
N THR A 101 -6.32 0.90 11.74
CA THR A 101 -5.90 -0.46 11.35
C THR A 101 -4.45 -0.68 11.75
N LEU A 102 -4.23 -1.62 12.67
CA LEU A 102 -2.89 -1.98 13.14
C LEU A 102 -2.22 -2.96 12.17
N ILE A 103 -1.08 -2.56 11.61
CA ILE A 103 -0.24 -3.35 10.70
C ILE A 103 1.09 -3.62 11.39
N ARG A 104 1.50 -4.89 11.38
CA ARG A 104 2.79 -5.34 11.93
C ARG A 104 3.73 -5.75 10.80
N ASP A 105 5.01 -5.48 11.01
CA ASP A 105 6.09 -5.68 10.05
C ASP A 105 5.95 -4.80 8.80
N PHE A 106 6.90 -4.91 7.88
CA PHE A 106 6.83 -4.22 6.60
C PHE A 106 5.93 -4.97 5.61
N LYS A 107 4.70 -4.49 5.42
CA LYS A 107 3.69 -5.07 4.51
C LYS A 107 3.07 -4.01 3.59
N PRO A 108 3.71 -3.67 2.45
CA PRO A 108 3.30 -2.54 1.61
C PRO A 108 1.86 -2.64 1.08
N ASP A 109 1.42 -3.83 0.68
CA ASP A 109 0.06 -4.03 0.18
C ASP A 109 -1.00 -3.83 1.27
N ALA A 110 -0.72 -4.27 2.50
CA ALA A 110 -1.60 -4.06 3.64
C ALA A 110 -1.69 -2.58 4.01
N ILE A 111 -0.58 -1.85 3.94
CA ILE A 111 -0.53 -0.40 4.18
C ILE A 111 -1.44 0.30 3.17
N LEU A 112 -1.28 0.01 1.87
CA LEU A 112 -2.11 0.63 0.82
C LEU A 112 -3.58 0.25 0.94
N ALA A 113 -3.89 -0.98 1.34
CA ALA A 113 -5.26 -1.42 1.55
C ALA A 113 -5.93 -0.67 2.70
N ALA A 114 -5.20 -0.36 3.78
CA ALA A 114 -5.70 0.35 4.95
C ALA A 114 -5.88 1.87 4.75
N LEU A 115 -5.39 2.44 3.65
CA LEU A 115 -5.60 3.86 3.33
C LEU A 115 -7.04 4.16 2.89
N LYS A 116 -7.78 3.15 2.42
CA LYS A 116 -9.11 3.31 1.79
C LYS A 116 -10.23 3.52 2.78
#